data_AF-A0A2G9Q771-F1
#
_entry.id   AF-A0A2G9Q771-F1
#
_cell.length_a   1.000
_cell.length_b   1.000
_cell.length_c   1.000
_cell.angle_alpha   90.00
_cell.angle_beta   90.00
_cell.angle_gamma   90.00
#
_symmetry.space_group_name_H-M   'P 1'
#
loop_
_entity.id
_entity.type
_entity.pdbx_description
1 polymer ?
#
loop_
_entity_poly.entity_id
_entity_poly.type
_entity_poly.pdbx_seq_one_letter_code
_entity_poly.pdbx_strand_id
1 'polypeptide(L)' 'MAEAGFIHCPSGNSPDVAQCFFCMKELEGWEPDDDPMEEHKKHSPHCLFLTLKKKAEELSLVEFLKLDKERVKIKM' A
#
# COMPACT_ATOMS: atom_id res chain seq x y z
N MET A 1 7.42 6.59 2.21
CA MET A 1 7.20 5.33 1.47
C MET A 1 6.56 4.26 2.34
N ALA A 2 7.28 3.68 3.30
CA ALA A 2 6.78 2.57 4.13
C ALA A 2 5.50 2.89 4.92
N GLU A 3 5.40 4.10 5.48
CA GLU A 3 4.19 4.55 6.21
C GLU A 3 2.96 4.63 5.31
N ALA A 4 3.14 4.97 4.02
CA ALA A 4 2.09 4.91 3.02
C ALA A 4 1.81 3.46 2.53
N GLY A 5 2.46 2.46 3.10
CA GLY A 5 2.24 1.05 2.79
C GLY A 5 3.03 0.52 1.60
N PHE A 6 4.03 1.24 1.10
CA PHE A 6 4.87 0.78 -0.02
C PHE A 6 6.03 -0.11 0.44
N ILE A 7 6.27 -1.17 -0.32
CA ILE A 7 7.44 -2.06 -0.27
C ILE A 7 8.26 -1.82 -1.55
N HIS A 8 9.60 -1.79 -1.44
CA HIS A 8 10.48 -1.72 -2.60
C HIS A 8 10.46 -3.04 -3.38
N CYS A 9 10.06 -2.99 -4.65
CA CYS A 9 9.89 -4.15 -5.52
C CYS A 9 10.58 -3.94 -6.88
N PRO A 10 11.91 -3.74 -6.90
CA PRO A 10 12.62 -3.37 -8.11
C PRO A 10 12.68 -4.51 -9.13
N SER A 11 12.78 -4.16 -10.40
CA SER A 11 13.15 -5.06 -11.48
C SER A 11 14.36 -4.51 -12.25
N GLY A 12 14.95 -5.31 -13.16
CA GLY A 12 16.12 -4.87 -13.93
C GLY A 12 15.89 -3.59 -14.74
N ASN A 13 14.67 -3.36 -15.23
CA ASN A 13 14.32 -2.19 -16.04
C ASN A 13 13.62 -1.08 -15.23
N SER A 14 13.23 -1.38 -13.98
CA SER A 14 12.48 -0.45 -13.12
C SER A 14 13.03 -0.52 -11.69
N PRO A 15 14.14 0.18 -11.41
CA PRO A 15 14.90 0.03 -10.15
C PRO A 15 14.22 0.69 -8.94
N ASP A 16 13.24 1.55 -9.14
CA ASP A 16 12.57 2.34 -8.11
C ASP A 16 11.10 1.97 -7.91
N VAL A 17 10.63 0.87 -8.53
CA VAL A 17 9.27 0.38 -8.32
C VAL A 17 9.00 0.14 -6.84
N ALA A 18 7.89 0.70 -6.37
CA ALA A 18 7.35 0.49 -5.05
C ALA A 18 5.91 -0.02 -5.16
N GLN A 19 5.60 -1.09 -4.43
CA GLN A 19 4.28 -1.74 -4.45
C GLN A 19 3.60 -1.61 -3.09
N CYS A 20 2.32 -1.23 -3.06
CA CYS A 20 1.55 -1.26 -1.82
C CYS A 20 1.33 -2.71 -1.35
N PHE A 21 1.70 -3.02 -0.10
CA PHE A 21 1.53 -4.37 0.49
C PHE A 21 0.08 -4.83 0.64
N PHE A 22 -0.87 -3.89 0.55
CA PHE A 22 -2.30 -4.14 0.73
C PHE A 22 -3.05 -4.14 -0.60
N CYS A 23 -3.05 -3.02 -1.33
CA CYS A 23 -3.81 -2.91 -2.58
C CYS A 23 -3.05 -3.38 -3.82
N MET A 24 -1.79 -3.81 -3.69
CA MET A 24 -0.91 -4.25 -4.77
C MET A 24 -0.63 -3.19 -5.85
N LYS A 25 -0.98 -1.92 -5.62
CA LYS A 25 -0.69 -0.83 -6.57
C LYS A 25 0.82 -0.62 -6.66
N GLU A 26 1.36 -0.76 -7.86
CA GLU A 26 2.74 -0.43 -8.21
C GLU A 26 2.83 1.01 -8.73
N LEU A 27 3.88 1.70 -8.31
CA LEU A 27 4.30 3.01 -8.78
C LEU A 27 5.82 3.01 -9.00
N GLU A 28 6.26 3.67 -10.05
CA GLU A 28 7.67 3.89 -10.43
C GLU A 28 7.84 5.34 -10.89
N GLY A 29 9.09 5.78 -11.07
CA GLY A 29 9.41 7.16 -11.46
C GLY A 29 9.34 8.14 -10.29
N TRP A 30 9.76 7.73 -9.10
CA TRP A 30 9.68 8.55 -7.88
C TRP A 30 10.67 9.72 -7.92
N GLU A 31 10.16 10.91 -7.62
CA GLU A 31 10.95 12.13 -7.45
C GLU A 31 11.18 12.45 -5.95
N PRO A 32 12.26 13.17 -5.58
CA PRO A 32 12.56 13.46 -4.18
C PRO A 32 11.49 14.26 -3.42
N ASP A 33 10.64 14.97 -4.14
CA ASP A 33 9.58 15.84 -3.62
C ASP A 33 8.19 15.17 -3.63
N ASP A 34 8.07 13.94 -4.12
CA ASP A 34 6.82 13.18 -4.05
C ASP A 34 6.44 12.89 -2.60
N ASP A 35 5.17 13.17 -2.26
CA ASP A 35 4.57 12.67 -1.02
C ASP A 35 3.96 11.29 -1.28
N PRO A 36 4.48 10.22 -0.65
CA PRO A 36 4.01 8.86 -0.92
C PRO A 36 2.57 8.61 -0.48
N MET A 37 2.08 9.34 0.51
CA MET A 37 0.68 9.23 0.94
C MET A 37 -0.25 9.84 -0.10
N GLU A 38 0.08 11.03 -0.61
CA GLU A 38 -0.70 11.68 -1.66
C GLU A 38 -0.67 10.87 -2.96
N GLU A 39 0.50 10.36 -3.38
CA GLU A 39 0.60 9.51 -4.57
C GLU A 39 -0.19 8.19 -4.42
N HIS A 40 -0.15 7.56 -3.24
CA HIS A 40 -0.98 6.37 -2.99
C HIS A 40 -2.47 6.71 -3.06
N LYS A 41 -2.91 7.81 -2.44
CA LYS A 41 -4.31 8.24 -2.44
C LYS A 41 -4.80 8.61 -3.84
N LYS A 42 -3.96 9.26 -4.64
CA LYS A 42 -4.24 9.63 -6.04
C LYS A 42 -4.37 8.40 -6.94
N HIS A 43 -3.50 7.41 -6.78
CA HIS A 43 -3.43 6.25 -7.67
C HIS A 43 -4.22 5.02 -7.18
N SER A 44 -4.64 4.99 -5.92
CA SER A 44 -5.49 3.94 -5.33
C SER A 44 -6.36 4.51 -4.19
N PRO A 45 -7.33 5.39 -4.50
CA PRO A 45 -8.12 6.12 -3.49
C PRO A 45 -8.99 5.23 -2.59
N HIS A 46 -9.22 3.99 -2.98
CA HIS A 46 -10.03 3.01 -2.26
C HIS A 46 -9.21 1.93 -1.55
N CYS A 47 -7.89 2.12 -1.44
CA CYS A 47 -7.04 1.22 -0.66
C CYS A 47 -7.50 1.19 0.82
N LEU A 48 -7.98 0.04 1.29
CA LEU A 48 -8.50 -0.07 2.65
C LEU A 48 -7.46 0.23 3.73
N PHE A 49 -6.18 -0.04 3.45
CA PHE A 49 -5.08 0.34 4.33
C PHE A 49 -5.05 1.86 4.61
N LEU A 50 -5.28 2.69 3.59
CA LEU A 50 -5.34 4.16 3.77
C LEU A 50 -6.57 4.62 4.56
N THR A 51 -7.62 3.81 4.58
CA THR A 51 -8.86 4.13 5.32
C THR A 51 -8.82 3.67 6.79
N LEU A 52 -7.75 2.99 7.21
CA LEU A 52 -7.60 2.53 8.58
C LEU A 52 -7.47 3.72 9.54
N LYS A 53 -8.35 3.73 10.55
CA LYS A 53 -8.30 4.73 11.64
C LYS A 53 -7.39 4.32 12.79
N LYS A 54 -6.89 3.08 12.76
CA LYS A 54 -6.05 2.47 13.78
C LYS A 54 -4.71 2.10 13.18
N LYS A 55 -3.66 2.15 13.98
CA LYS A 55 -2.38 1.57 13.58
C LYS A 55 -2.49 0.05 13.52
N ALA A 56 -1.60 -0.59 12.76
CA ALA A 56 -1.62 -2.04 12.57
C ALA A 56 -1.51 -2.80 13.90
N GLU A 57 -0.73 -2.28 14.84
CA GLU A 57 -0.49 -2.86 16.17
C GLU A 57 -1.71 -2.74 17.10
N GLU A 58 -2.67 -1.88 16.77
CA GLU A 58 -3.88 -1.62 17.56
C GLU A 58 -5.10 -2.40 17.04
N LEU A 59 -4.94 -3.17 15.96
CA LEU A 59 -6.00 -3.97 15.38
C LEU A 59 -6.27 -5.22 16.24
N SER A 60 -7.54 -5.47 16.53
CA SER A 60 -7.95 -6.78 17.04
C SER A 60 -7.78 -7.87 15.97
N LEU A 61 -7.68 -9.12 16.39
CA LEU A 61 -7.61 -10.27 15.48
C LEU A 61 -8.76 -10.27 14.47
N VAL A 62 -9.98 -9.93 14.90
CA VAL A 62 -11.16 -9.92 14.02
C VAL A 62 -11.07 -8.80 12.96
N GLU A 63 -10.58 -7.62 13.33
CA GLU A 63 -10.36 -6.53 12.38
C GLU A 63 -9.28 -6.90 11.37
N PHE A 64 -8.16 -7.46 11.86
CA PHE A 64 -7.08 -7.96 11.01
C PHE A 64 -7.58 -9.01 10.00
N LEU A 65 -8.31 -10.03 10.46
CA LEU A 65 -8.83 -11.10 9.59
C LEU A 65 -9.81 -10.58 8.53
N LYS A 66 -10.61 -9.56 8.86
CA LYS A 66 -11.49 -8.92 7.87
C LYS A 66 -10.67 -8.21 6.79
N LEU A 67 -9.64 -7.48 7.19
CA LEU A 67 -8.76 -6.77 6.25
C LEU A 67 -7.98 -7.75 5.36
N ASP A 68 -7.41 -8.81 5.94
CA ASP A 68 -6.68 -9.82 5.17
C ASP A 68 -7.60 -10.55 4.18
N LYS A 69 -8.85 -10.84 4.55
CA LYS A 69 -9.85 -11.37 3.62
C LYS A 69 -10.08 -10.46 2.42
N GLU A 70 -10.17 -9.15 2.62
CA GLU A 70 -10.30 -8.20 1.51
C GLU A 70 -9.02 -8.12 0.67
N ARG A 71 -7.86 -8.15 1.32
CA ARG A 71 -6.55 -8.17 0.65
C ARG A 71 -6.38 -9.38 -0.26
N VAL A 72 -6.80 -10.58 0.18
CA VAL A 72 -6.69 -11.81 -0.61
C VAL A 72 -7.55 -11.76 -1.87
N LYS A 73 -8.71 -11.09 -1.85
CA LYS A 73 -9.55 -10.92 -3.06
C LYS A 73 -8.86 -10.14 -4.17
N ILE A 74 -7.91 -9.27 -3.84
CA ILE A 74 -7.19 -8.45 -4.83
C ILE A 74 -6.21 -9.31 -5.65
N LYS A 75 -5.79 -10.47 -5.12
CA LYS A 75 -4.90 -11.41 -5.81
C LYS A 75 -5.61 -12.49 -6.65
N MET A 76 -6.94 -12.59 -6.56
CA MET A 76 -7.76 -13.54 -7.33
C MET A 76 -8.36 -12.86 -8.55
#